data_AF-A0A528M6U1-F1
#
_entry.id   AF-A0A528M6U1-F1
#
_cell.length_a   1.000
_cell.length_b   1.000
_cell.length_c   1.000
_cell.angle_alpha   90.00
_cell.angle_beta   90.00
_cell.angle_gamma   90.00
#
_symmetry.space_group_name_H-M   'P 1'
#
loop_
_entity.id
_entity.type
_entity.pdbx_description
1 polymer ?
#
loop_
_entity_poly.entity_id
_entity_poly.type
_entity_poly.pdbx_seq_one_letter_code
_entity_poly.pdbx_strand_id
1 'polypeptide(L)' 'MSRLTDAQLLELADDAFTVLNWAKRLGFNRERQLQEMVRTFEVRLGYRQATVSAPASSGANLLPIDVAARIATGGQS' A
#
# COMPACT_ATOMS: atom_id res chain seq x y z
N MET A 1 16.13 21.63 17.10
CA MET A 1 14.86 20.86 16.98
C MET A 1 13.80 21.85 16.55
N SER A 2 13.32 21.77 15.30
CA SER A 2 12.29 22.69 14.82
C SER A 2 10.91 22.17 15.24
N ARG A 3 10.05 23.06 15.75
CA ARG A 3 8.67 22.71 16.11
C ARG A 3 7.88 22.39 14.84
N LEU A 4 6.93 21.45 14.93
CA LEU A 4 5.95 21.20 13.87
C LEU A 4 5.12 22.47 13.62
N THR A 5 4.72 22.69 12.36
CA THR A 5 3.80 23.78 12.03
C THR A 5 2.39 23.44 12.52
N ASP A 6 1.55 24.46 12.70
CA ASP A 6 0.13 24.25 13.06
C ASP A 6 -0.62 23.37 12.06
N ALA A 7 -0.28 23.50 10.77
CA ALA A 7 -0.83 22.64 9.72
C ALA A 7 -0.44 21.17 9.92
N GLN A 8 0.84 20.89 10.19
CA GLN A 8 1.30 19.52 10.46
C GLN A 8 0.65 18.94 11.72
N LEU A 9 0.45 19.75 12.76
CA LEU A 9 -0.25 19.31 13.97
C LEU A 9 -1.70 18.92 13.67
N LEU A 10 -2.39 19.70 12.84
CA LEU A 10 -3.76 19.41 12.43
C LEU A 10 -3.85 18.14 11.59
N GLU A 11 -2.93 17.95 10.63
CA GLU A 11 -2.86 16.74 9.81
C GLU A 11 -2.63 15.48 10.66
N LEU A 12 -1.71 15.54 11.63
CA LEU A 12 -1.46 14.41 12.54
C LEU A 12 -2.67 14.12 13.44
N ALA A 13 -3.41 15.15 13.85
CA ALA A 13 -4.64 14.97 14.63
C ALA A 13 -5.71 14.26 13.79
N ASP A 14 -5.90 14.66 12.53
CA ASP A 14 -6.83 14.01 11.59
C ASP A 14 -6.46 12.53 11.34
N ASP A 15 -5.18 12.25 11.10
CA ASP A 15 -4.68 10.88 10.96
C ASP A 15 -4.94 10.05 12.21
N ALA A 16 -4.77 10.62 13.41
CA ALA A 16 -5.03 9.93 14.66
C ALA A 16 -6.50 9.52 14.78
N PHE A 17 -7.45 10.40 14.44
CA PHE A 17 -8.86 10.04 14.39
C PHE A 17 -9.12 8.90 13.42
N THR A 18 -8.53 8.94 12.23
CA THR A 18 -8.71 7.91 11.21
C THR A 18 -8.19 6.55 11.69
N VAL A 19 -6.94 6.50 12.18
CA VAL A 19 -6.29 5.26 12.64
C VAL A 19 -6.99 4.68 13.85
N LEU A 20 -7.35 5.48 14.85
CA LEU A 20 -7.98 4.97 16.07
C LEU A 20 -9.39 4.44 15.80
N ASN A 21 -10.17 5.10 14.94
CA ASN A 21 -11.47 4.59 14.52
C ASN A 21 -11.34 3.28 13.74
N TRP A 22 -10.40 3.20 12.80
CA TRP A 22 -10.13 1.98 12.04
C TRP A 22 -9.67 0.84 12.96
N ALA A 23 -8.69 1.09 13.83
CA ALA A 23 -8.12 0.08 14.73
C ALA A 23 -9.15 -0.40 15.77
N LYS A 24 -10.03 0.48 16.25
CA LYS A 24 -11.17 0.10 17.10
C LYS A 24 -12.13 -0.84 16.36
N ARG A 25 -12.45 -0.57 15.08
CA ARG A 25 -13.29 -1.44 14.26
C ARG A 25 -12.67 -2.82 14.02
N LEU A 26 -11.34 -2.91 13.98
CA LEU A 26 -10.61 -4.17 13.85
C LEU A 26 -10.34 -4.89 15.18
N GLY A 27 -10.78 -4.34 16.31
CA GLY A 27 -10.57 -4.93 17.62
C GLY A 27 -9.11 -4.95 18.07
N PHE A 28 -8.26 -4.04 17.59
CA PHE A 28 -6.86 -3.99 17.99
C PHE A 28 -6.72 -3.61 19.46
N ASN A 29 -5.76 -4.23 20.15
CA ASN A 29 -5.38 -3.83 21.50
C ASN A 29 -4.63 -2.50 21.49
N ARG A 30 -4.46 -1.88 22.66
CA ARG A 30 -3.83 -0.57 22.80
C ARG A 30 -2.43 -0.50 22.19
N GLU A 31 -1.61 -1.53 22.42
CA GLU A 31 -0.23 -1.56 21.92
C GLU A 31 -0.20 -1.52 20.38
N ARG A 32 -1.02 -2.35 19.74
CA ARG A 32 -1.12 -2.37 18.27
C ARG A 32 -1.71 -1.07 17.71
N GLN A 33 -2.69 -0.47 18.39
CA GLN A 33 -3.22 0.85 18.01
C GLN A 33 -2.11 1.91 17.99
N LEU A 34 -1.26 1.93 19.03
CA LEU A 34 -0.14 2.87 19.10
C LEU A 34 0.90 2.62 18.02
N GLN A 35 1.23 1.36 17.72
CA GLN A 35 2.17 1.03 16.64
C GLN A 35 1.69 1.54 15.28
N GLU A 36 0.42 1.33 14.96
CA GLU A 36 -0.16 1.79 13.68
C GLU A 36 -0.26 3.32 13.61
N MET A 37 -0.56 3.97 14.73
CA MET A 37 -0.59 5.43 14.82
C MET A 37 0.82 6.04 14.62
N VAL A 38 1.84 5.52 15.30
CA VAL A 38 3.23 5.97 15.12
C VAL A 38 3.69 5.74 13.68
N ARG A 39 3.41 4.57 13.11
CA ARG A 39 3.74 4.29 11.70
C ARG A 39 3.09 5.30 10.76
N THR A 40 1.83 5.66 10.99
CA THR A 40 1.10 6.63 10.18
C THR A 40 1.75 8.01 10.28
N PHE A 41 2.10 8.45 11.49
CA PHE A 41 2.79 9.73 11.70
C PHE A 41 4.17 9.75 11.04
N GLU A 42 4.94 8.68 11.13
CA GLU A 42 6.23 8.56 10.45
C GLU A 42 6.08 8.69 8.92
N VAL A 43 5.01 8.13 8.34
CA VAL A 43 4.73 8.28 6.91
C VAL A 43 4.32 9.71 6.57
N ARG A 44 3.39 10.31 7.34
CA ARG A 44 2.93 11.69 7.12
C ARG A 44 4.08 12.70 7.24
N LEU A 45 5.00 12.48 8.18
CA LEU A 45 6.17 13.33 8.39
C LEU A 45 7.35 13.00 7.45
N GLY A 46 7.22 11.96 6.61
CA GLY A 46 8.26 11.56 5.65
C GLY A 46 9.46 10.83 6.25
N TYR A 47 9.38 10.38 7.52
CA TYR A 47 10.41 9.56 8.16
C TYR A 47 10.38 8.11 7.68
N ARG A 48 9.24 7.67 7.14
CA ARG A 48 9.03 6.33 6.59
C ARG A 48 8.35 6.43 5.22
N GLN A 49 8.83 5.65 4.25
CA GLN A 49 8.13 5.48 2.98
C GLN A 49 6.87 4.63 3.19
N ALA A 50 5.74 5.05 2.64
CA ALA A 50 4.56 4.19 2.58
C ALA A 50 4.91 2.94 1.77
N THR A 51 4.71 1.76 2.35
CA THR A 51 4.82 0.51 1.58
C THR A 51 3.63 0.46 0.62
N VAL A 52 3.84 0.92 -0.60
CA VAL A 52 2.95 0.62 -1.71
C VAL A 52 3.16 -0.86 -1.99
N SER A 53 2.21 -1.72 -1.60
CA SER A 53 2.17 -3.07 -2.18
C SER A 53 2.12 -2.88 -3.68
N ALA A 54 3.21 -3.24 -4.38
CA ALA A 54 3.22 -3.27 -5.82
C ALA A 54 1.98 -4.04 -6.29
N PRO A 55 1.28 -3.59 -7.35
CA PRO A 55 0.24 -4.42 -7.93
C PRO A 55 0.87 -5.78 -8.21
N ALA A 56 0.28 -6.85 -7.68
CA ALA A 56 0.70 -8.20 -7.99
C ALA A 56 0.85 -8.25 -9.51
N SER A 57 2.08 -8.50 -9.99
CA SER A 57 2.35 -8.64 -11.40
C SER A 57 1.37 -9.69 -11.90
N SER A 58 0.28 -9.27 -12.55
CA SER A 58 -0.61 -10.15 -13.27
C SER A 58 0.31 -10.88 -14.24
N GLY A 59 0.56 -12.17 -13.94
CA GLY A 59 1.37 -13.02 -14.78
C GLY A 59 0.92 -12.83 -16.21
N ALA A 60 1.88 -12.68 -17.11
CA ALA A 60 1.65 -12.60 -18.54
C ALA A 60 0.70 -13.73 -18.96
N ASN A 61 -0.58 -13.40 -19.09
CA ASN A 61 -1.58 -14.30 -19.65
C ASN A 61 -1.36 -14.25 -21.16
N LEU A 62 -0.39 -15.03 -21.64
CA LEU A 62 -0.29 -15.40 -23.03
C LEU A 62 -1.62 -16.06 -23.41
N LEU A 63 -2.49 -15.31 -24.07
CA LEU A 63 -3.74 -15.83 -24.59
C LEU A 63 -3.42 -17.03 -25.50
N PRO A 64 -4.22 -18.11 -25.47
CA PRO A 64 -4.01 -19.34 -26.24
C PRO A 64 -3.99 -19.15 -27.77
N ILE A 65 -4.29 -17.95 -28.27
CA ILE A 65 -4.20 -17.57 -29.68
C ILE A 65 -2.76 -17.65 -30.20
N ASP A 66 -1.76 -17.41 -29.36
CA ASP A 66 -0.34 -17.37 -29.79
C ASP A 66 0.25 -18.78 -30.05
N VAL A 67 -0.32 -19.82 -29.42
CA VAL A 67 0.07 -21.22 -29.69
C VAL A 67 -0.40 -21.67 -31.08
N ALA A 68 -1.59 -21.27 -31.51
CA ALA A 68 -2.15 -21.69 -32.80
C ALA A 68 -1.36 -21.14 -34.00
N ALA A 69 -0.73 -19.97 -33.85
CA ALA A 69 0.09 -19.36 -34.90
C ALA A 69 1.39 -20.13 -35.15
N ARG A 70 2.03 -20.70 -34.11
CA ARG A 70 3.34 -21.39 -34.27
C ARG A 70 3.23 -22.77 -34.95
N ILE A 71 2.08 -23.44 -34.82
CA ILE A 71 1.85 -24.77 -35.41
C ILE A 71 1.51 -24.69 -36.90
N ALA A 72 1.00 -23.55 -37.37
CA ALA A 72 0.66 -23.35 -38.79
C ALA A 72 1.88 -23.07 -39.69
N THR A 73 3.03 -22.70 -39.13
CA THR A 73 4.27 -22.44 -39.89
C THR A 73 5.20 -23.66 -39.97
N GLY A 74 4.67 -24.85 -39.68
CA GLY A 74 5.38 -26.13 -39.76
C GLY A 74 4.87 -26.99 -40.91
N GLY A 75 5.12 -26.59 -42.15
CA GLY A 75 4.87 -27.47 -43.29
C GLY A 75 5.06 -26.79 -44.62
N GLN A 76 6.22 -26.99 -45.25
CA GLN A 76 6.36 -27.41 -46.66
C GLN A 76 7.84 -27.81 -46.87
N SER A 77 8.07 -29.10 -47.03
CA SER A 77 9.16 -29.67 -47.84
C SER A 77 8.55 -30.12 -49.16
#